data_AF-A0A327JRE3-F1
#
_entry.id   AF-A0A327JRE3-F1
#
_cell.length_a   1.000
_cell.length_b   1.000
_cell.length_c   1.000
_cell.angle_alpha   90.00
_cell.angle_beta   90.00
_cell.angle_gamma   90.00
#
_symmetry.space_group_name_H-M   'P 1'
#
loop_
_entity.id
_entity.type
_entity.pdbx_description
1 polymer ?
#
loop_
_entity_poly.entity_id
_entity_poly.type
_entity_poly.pdbx_seq_one_letter_code
_entity_poly.pdbx_strand_id
1 'polypeptide(L)' 'MFEQEPPKPDHPLLAQSNFIGTLHVGAATEEALLRVGTIVVDDVLAVLRGAAPQFAYA' A
#
# COMPACT_ATOMS: atom_id res chain seq x y z
N MET A 1 -6.20 -4.19 8.03
CA MET A 1 -5.37 -3.00 8.29
C MET A 1 -5.72 -2.50 9.67
N PHE A 2 -4.77 -1.98 10.43
CA PHE A 2 -5.09 -1.34 11.72
C PHE A 2 -5.34 0.15 11.49
N GLU A 3 -6.19 0.78 12.30
CA GLU A 3 -6.42 2.24 12.18
C GLU A 3 -5.16 3.05 12.51
N GLN A 4 -4.41 2.61 13.52
CA GLN A 4 -3.08 3.11 13.85
C GLN A 4 -2.04 2.07 13.46
N GLU A 5 -1.06 2.48 12.65
CA GLU A 5 0.04 1.62 12.22
C GLU A 5 1.40 2.21 12.64
N PRO A 6 2.25 1.43 13.32
CA PRO A 6 2.01 0.08 13.82
C PRO A 6 0.95 0.07 14.94
N PRO A 7 0.21 -1.04 15.14
CA PRO A 7 -0.69 -1.17 16.29
C PRO A 7 0.12 -1.10 17.59
N LYS A 8 -0.46 -0.52 18.64
CA LYS A 8 0.18 -0.51 19.95
C LYS A 8 0.41 -1.95 20.45
N PRO A 9 1.49 -2.21 21.21
CA PRO A 9 1.77 -3.56 21.72
C PRO A 9 0.64 -4.14 22.59
N ASP A 10 -0.16 -3.30 23.25
CA ASP A 10 -1.30 -3.66 24.10
C ASP A 10 -2.64 -3.73 23.35
N HIS A 11 -2.63 -3.67 22.01
CA HIS A 11 -3.85 -3.67 21.21
C HIS A 11 -4.67 -4.97 21.43
N PRO A 12 -5.97 -4.89 21.78
CA PRO A 12 -6.78 -6.04 22.21
C PRO A 12 -6.80 -7.23 21.24
N LEU A 13 -6.79 -6.96 19.93
CA LEU A 13 -6.75 -8.01 18.90
C LEU A 13 -5.46 -8.84 18.93
N LEU A 14 -4.31 -8.25 19.29
CA LEU A 14 -3.03 -8.95 19.33
C LEU A 14 -2.97 -9.99 20.48
N ALA A 15 -3.86 -9.88 21.47
CA ALA A 15 -3.96 -10.82 22.59
C ALA A 15 -4.91 -12.01 22.32
N GLN A 16 -5.66 -12.01 21.21
CA GLN A 16 -6.66 -13.05 20.93
C GLN A 16 -6.02 -14.27 20.27
N SER A 17 -6.27 -15.46 20.82
CA SER A 17 -5.68 -16.73 20.32
C SER A 17 -6.19 -17.15 18.94
N ASN A 18 -7.33 -16.59 18.51
CA ASN A 18 -7.95 -16.85 17.21
C ASN A 18 -7.74 -15.72 16.20
N PHE A 19 -6.84 -14.77 16.48
CA PHE A 19 -6.54 -13.65 15.60
C PHE A 19 -5.15 -13.78 14.98
N ILE A 20 -5.08 -13.63 13.66
CA ILE A 20 -3.82 -13.57 12.92
C ILE A 20 -3.70 -12.19 12.28
N GLY A 21 -2.80 -11.38 12.82
CA GLY A 21 -2.46 -10.08 12.25
C GLY A 21 -1.34 -10.23 11.22
N THR A 22 -1.61 -9.90 9.96
CA THR A 22 -0.60 -9.88 8.88
C THR A 22 0.09 -8.52 8.73
N LEU A 23 -0.13 -7.60 9.67
CA LEU A 23 0.62 -6.33 9.85
C LEU A 23 0.92 -5.57 8.53
N HIS A 24 -0.12 -5.31 7.73
CA HIS A 24 -0.07 -4.55 6.48
C HIS A 24 0.97 -5.02 5.44
N VAL A 25 1.21 -6.33 5.35
CA VAL A 25 2.06 -6.90 4.28
C VAL A 25 1.28 -7.63 3.19
N GLY A 26 -0.05 -7.49 3.16
CA GLY A 26 -0.91 -8.24 2.22
C GLY A 26 -0.62 -7.99 0.73
N ALA A 27 -0.06 -6.84 0.39
CA ALA A 27 0.36 -6.49 -0.98
C ALA A 27 1.89 -6.47 -1.17
N ALA A 28 2.68 -6.88 -0.17
CA ALA A 28 4.14 -6.80 -0.19
C ALA A 28 4.78 -7.95 -0.98
N THR A 29 4.45 -8.04 -2.26
CA THR A 29 5.07 -8.97 -3.23
C THR A 29 6.03 -8.20 -4.14
N GLU A 30 7.03 -8.88 -4.67
CA GLU A 30 7.98 -8.29 -5.62
C GLU A 30 7.25 -7.78 -6.87
N GLU A 31 6.28 -8.54 -7.36
CA GLU A 31 5.48 -8.23 -8.53
C GLU A 31 4.61 -6.98 -8.32
N ALA A 32 4.03 -6.83 -7.12
CA ALA A 32 3.27 -5.64 -6.77
C ALA A 32 4.15 -4.40 -6.69
N LEU A 33 5.33 -4.52 -6.07
CA LEU A 33 6.30 -3.41 -5.98
C LEU A 33 6.77 -2.97 -7.37
N LEU A 34 7.11 -3.92 -8.24
CA LEU A 34 7.51 -3.63 -9.62
C LEU A 34 6.39 -2.91 -10.37
N ARG A 35 5.16 -3.44 -10.30
CA ARG A 35 3.99 -2.86 -10.97
C ARG A 35 3.71 -1.42 -10.52
N VAL A 36 3.66 -1.18 -9.21
CA VAL A 36 3.39 0.15 -8.65
C VAL A 36 4.50 1.11 -9.04
N GLY A 37 5.77 0.68 -8.93
CA GLY A 37 6.91 1.50 -9.34
C GLY A 37 6.85 1.93 -10.80
N THR A 38 6.55 1.00 -11.72
CA THR A 38 6.39 1.31 -13.14
C THR A 38 5.25 2.29 -13.40
N ILE A 39 4.07 2.05 -12.81
CA ILE A 39 2.90 2.93 -12.98
C ILE A 39 3.22 4.36 -12.54
N VAL A 40 3.86 4.53 -11.38
CA VAL A 40 4.21 5.85 -10.86
C VAL A 40 5.15 6.59 -11.83
N VAL A 41 6.17 5.91 -12.36
CA VAL A 41 7.10 6.51 -13.31
C VAL A 41 6.38 6.93 -14.59
N ASP A 42 5.54 6.05 -15.14
CA ASP A 42 4.81 6.32 -16.38
C ASP A 42 3.85 7.51 -16.24
N ASP A 43 3.11 7.58 -15.14
CA ASP A 43 2.17 8.68 -14.86
C ASP A 43 2.89 10.01 -14.62
N VAL A 44 4.02 10.01 -13.90
CA VAL A 44 4.85 11.21 -13.72
C VAL A 44 5.37 11.71 -15.08
N LEU A 45 5.88 10.82 -15.93
CA LEU A 45 6.38 11.19 -17.24
C LEU A 45 5.25 11.68 -18.17
N ALA A 46 4.04 11.14 -18.07
CA ALA A 46 2.88 11.62 -18.82
C ALA A 46 2.56 13.09 -18.47
N VAL A 47 2.51 13.42 -17.18
CA VAL A 47 2.24 14.79 -16.70
C VAL A 47 3.33 15.76 -17.16
N LEU A 48 4.60 15.39 -17.05
CA LEU A 48 5.72 16.23 -17.51
C LEU A 48 5.68 16.51 -19.02
N ARG A 49 5.04 15.64 -19.81
CA ARG A 49 4.80 15.82 -21.25
C ARG A 49 3.51 16.56 -21.58
N GLY A 50 2.76 17.04 -20.58
CA GLY A 50 1.48 17.72 -20.76
C GLY A 50 0.31 16.80 -21.05
N ALA A 51 0.45 15.49 -20.82
CA ALA A 51 -0.64 14.52 -20.88
C ALA A 51 -1.21 14.25 -19.48
N ALA A 52 -2.42 13.67 -19.42
CA ALA A 52 -2.99 13.20 -18.16
C ALA A 52 -2.33 11.89 -17.72
N PRO A 53 -2.16 11.64 -16.40
CA PRO A 53 -1.76 10.34 -15.89
C PRO A 53 -2.90 9.33 -16.04
N GLN A 54 -2.57 8.04 -16.13
CA GLN A 54 -3.54 6.97 -16.24
C GLN A 54 -4.38 6.82 -14.96
N PHE A 55 -3.77 6.97 -13.79
CA PHE A 55 -4.45 6.84 -12.50
C PHE A 55 -4.50 8.17 -11.75
N ALA A 56 -5.17 9.17 -12.34
CA ALA A 56 -5.43 10.44 -11.68
C ALA A 56 -6.31 10.26 -10.44
N TYR A 57 -5.95 10.91 -9.34
CA TYR A 57 -6.84 11.06 -8.20
C TYR A 57 -7.95 12.08 -8.52
N ALA A 58 -9.17 11.80 -8.09
CA ALA A 58 -10.36 12.63 -8.34
C ALA A 58 -10.63 13.64 -7.22
#